data_AF-A0AAD3NBX5-F1
#
_entry.id   AF-A0AAD3NBX5-F1
#
_cell.length_a   1.000
_cell.length_b   1.000
_cell.length_c   1.000
_cell.angle_alpha   90.00
_cell.angle_beta   90.00
_cell.angle_gamma   90.00
#
_symmetry.space_group_name_H-M   'P 1'
#
loop_
_entity.id
_entity.type
_entity.pdbx_description
1 polymer ?
#
loop_
_entity_poly.entity_id
_entity_poly.type
_entity_poly.pdbx_seq_one_letter_code
_entity_poly.pdbx_strand_id
1 'polypeptide(L)'
;MKGFLRNVVSGEHYRFVSMWMARTSYLAAFVIMVIFTLSVSMLLRYSHHQIFVFIVDLLQMLEMNMTIAFPAAPLLTVILALVGMEAIMSEFFNDTTTAFYIILIVWLADQYDAICCHTNTSKRHWLRFFYLYHFAFYAYHYRFNGQYSSLALVTSWLFIQHSMIYFFHHYELPAILQQIRIQEMLLQNQQAGQ
;
A
#
# COMPACT_ATOMS: atom_id res chain seq x y z
N MET A 1 -32.81 -20.62 -21.48
CA MET A 1 -32.99 -19.43 -22.34
C MET A 1 -32.13 -18.30 -21.78
N LYS A 2 -31.10 -17.88 -22.52
CA LYS A 2 -30.24 -16.75 -22.13
C LYS A 2 -30.92 -15.45 -22.61
N GLY A 3 -31.46 -14.68 -21.68
CA GLY A 3 -32.14 -13.41 -21.97
C GLY A 3 -31.12 -12.32 -22.29
N PHE A 4 -31.23 -11.72 -23.47
CA PHE A 4 -30.54 -10.49 -23.85
C PHE A 4 -31.55 -9.34 -23.76
N LEU A 5 -31.17 -8.21 -23.15
CA LEU A 5 -31.91 -6.97 -23.33
C LEU A 5 -31.30 -6.23 -24.51
N ARG A 6 -32.13 -6.03 -25.54
CA ARG A 6 -31.80 -5.21 -26.72
C ARG A 6 -32.17 -3.77 -26.39
N ASN A 7 -31.19 -2.87 -26.36
CA ASN A 7 -31.48 -1.45 -26.31
C ASN A 7 -31.98 -1.00 -27.69
N VAL A 8 -33.24 -0.59 -27.79
CA VAL A 8 -33.96 -0.36 -29.06
C VAL A 8 -33.48 0.92 -29.77
N VAL A 9 -32.68 1.76 -29.11
CA VAL A 9 -32.19 3.04 -29.68
C VAL A 9 -30.73 2.99 -30.15
N SER A 10 -29.87 2.12 -29.61
CA SER A 10 -28.42 2.14 -29.91
C SER A 10 -27.81 0.84 -30.48
N GLY A 11 -28.56 -0.26 -30.57
CA GLY A 11 -28.10 -1.49 -31.24
C GLY A 11 -27.03 -2.31 -30.51
N GLU A 12 -26.55 -1.89 -29.34
CA GLU A 12 -25.49 -2.60 -28.60
C GLU A 12 -26.01 -3.78 -27.75
N HIS A 13 -25.27 -4.89 -27.79
CA HIS A 13 -25.61 -6.15 -27.09
C HIS A 13 -25.01 -6.18 -25.68
N TYR A 14 -25.79 -5.82 -24.65
CA TYR A 14 -25.35 -5.99 -23.26
C TYR A 14 -25.62 -7.43 -22.78
N ARG A 15 -24.55 -8.20 -22.58
CA ARG A 15 -24.60 -9.53 -21.98
C ARG A 15 -24.82 -9.39 -20.47
N PHE A 16 -25.96 -9.88 -19.95
CA PHE A 16 -26.15 -10.02 -18.50
C PHE A 16 -25.08 -10.97 -17.95
N VAL A 17 -24.07 -10.39 -17.29
CA VAL A 17 -23.23 -11.16 -16.39
C VAL A 17 -24.12 -11.58 -15.23
N SER A 18 -24.43 -12.87 -15.20
CA SER A 18 -25.28 -13.53 -14.21
C SER A 18 -24.92 -13.11 -12.79
N MET A 19 -25.93 -12.70 -12.03
CA MET A 19 -25.84 -12.33 -10.59
C MET A 19 -25.13 -13.38 -9.72
N TRP A 20 -25.08 -14.64 -10.17
CA TRP A 20 -24.41 -15.76 -9.50
C TRP A 20 -22.87 -15.72 -9.61
N MET A 21 -22.34 -15.15 -10.70
CA MET A 21 -20.90 -14.90 -10.87
C MET A 21 -20.40 -13.81 -9.90
N ALA A 22 -21.29 -12.93 -9.43
CA ALA A 22 -20.94 -11.80 -8.59
C ALA A 22 -20.38 -12.23 -7.22
N ARG A 23 -20.89 -13.32 -6.62
CA ARG A 23 -20.40 -13.78 -5.30
C ARG A 23 -18.99 -14.37 -5.37
N THR A 24 -18.70 -15.17 -6.40
CA THR A 24 -17.35 -15.69 -6.66
C THR A 24 -16.39 -14.58 -7.05
N SER A 25 -16.87 -13.54 -7.75
CA SER A 25 -16.09 -12.35 -8.10
C SER A 25 -15.55 -11.59 -6.87
N TYR A 26 -16.37 -11.39 -5.83
CA TYR A 26 -15.90 -10.72 -4.61
C TYR A 26 -14.87 -11.56 -3.85
N LEU A 27 -15.03 -12.89 -3.82
CA LEU A 27 -14.06 -13.79 -3.21
C LEU A 27 -12.73 -13.75 -3.96
N ALA A 28 -12.76 -13.80 -5.29
CA ALA A 28 -11.58 -13.68 -6.13
C ALA A 28 -10.89 -12.32 -5.92
N ALA A 29 -11.64 -11.22 -5.93
CA ALA A 29 -11.11 -9.88 -5.67
C ALA A 29 -10.43 -9.79 -4.29
N PHE A 30 -11.01 -10.41 -3.26
CA PHE A 30 -10.41 -10.44 -1.92
C PHE A 30 -9.08 -11.20 -1.90
N VAL A 31 -9.04 -12.40 -2.49
CA VAL A 31 -7.81 -13.22 -2.54
C VAL A 31 -6.70 -12.49 -3.28
N ILE A 32 -7.04 -11.88 -4.42
CA ILE A 32 -6.09 -11.18 -5.28
C ILE A 32 -5.55 -9.93 -4.58
N MET A 33 -6.44 -9.17 -3.92
CA MET A 33 -6.04 -8.05 -3.07
C MET A 33 -5.03 -8.50 -2.01
N VAL A 34 -5.33 -9.57 -1.27
CA VAL A 34 -4.43 -10.08 -0.22
C VAL A 34 -3.07 -10.49 -0.80
N ILE A 35 -3.05 -11.23 -1.91
CA ILE A 35 -1.80 -11.67 -2.55
C ILE A 35 -0.95 -10.48 -3.00
N PHE A 36 -1.54 -9.50 -3.70
CA PHE A 36 -0.79 -8.35 -4.20
C PHE A 36 -0.35 -7.41 -3.09
N THR A 37 -1.23 -7.10 -2.14
CA THR A 37 -0.86 -6.25 -1.00
C THR A 37 0.27 -6.89 -0.19
N LEU A 38 0.20 -8.20 0.10
CA LEU A 38 1.28 -8.88 0.83
C LEU A 38 2.58 -8.94 0.02
N SER A 39 2.49 -9.24 -1.28
CA SER A 39 3.68 -9.29 -2.16
C SER A 39 4.39 -7.94 -2.22
N VAL A 40 3.64 -6.84 -2.40
CA VAL A 40 4.21 -5.49 -2.42
C VAL A 40 4.79 -5.12 -1.05
N SER A 41 4.08 -5.36 0.06
CA SER A 41 4.62 -5.10 1.41
C SER A 41 5.89 -5.91 1.70
N MET A 42 5.94 -7.19 1.30
CA MET A 42 7.15 -8.01 1.43
C MET A 42 8.30 -7.46 0.59
N LEU A 43 8.01 -7.05 -0.65
CA LEU A 43 9.00 -6.45 -1.54
C LEU A 43 9.56 -5.15 -0.95
N LEU A 44 8.71 -4.29 -0.39
CA LEU A 44 9.13 -3.04 0.23
C LEU A 44 9.99 -3.28 1.46
N ARG A 45 9.63 -4.26 2.30
CA ARG A 45 10.45 -4.65 3.45
C ARG A 45 11.80 -5.23 3.04
N TYR A 46 11.81 -6.06 2.00
CA TYR A 46 13.05 -6.55 1.39
C TYR A 46 13.89 -5.39 0.86
N SER A 47 13.27 -4.42 0.20
CA SER A 47 13.93 -3.21 -0.31
C SER A 47 14.54 -2.38 0.80
N HIS A 48 13.84 -2.19 1.92
CA HIS A 48 14.39 -1.49 3.09
C HIS A 48 15.65 -2.18 3.62
N HIS A 49 15.62 -3.51 3.72
CA HIS A 49 16.79 -4.27 4.14
C HIS A 49 17.95 -4.17 3.14
N GLN A 50 17.68 -4.28 1.84
CA GLN A 50 18.69 -4.13 0.78
C GLN A 50 19.30 -2.73 0.74
N ILE A 51 18.50 -1.68 0.93
CA ILE A 51 18.97 -0.30 1.02
C ILE A 51 19.88 -0.14 2.25
N PHE A 52 19.53 -0.73 3.40
CA PHE A 52 20.38 -0.69 4.59
C PHE A 52 21.74 -1.37 4.34
N VAL A 53 21.73 -2.57 3.75
CA VAL A 53 22.97 -3.28 3.37
C VAL A 53 23.82 -2.42 2.42
N PHE A 54 23.21 -1.82 1.40
CA PHE A 54 23.88 -0.90 0.49
C PHE A 54 24.54 0.28 1.22
N ILE A 55 23.86 0.91 2.18
CA ILE A 55 24.41 2.03 2.96
C ILE A 55 25.60 1.56 3.82
N VAL A 56 25.49 0.40 4.48
CA VAL A 56 26.57 -0.16 5.28
C VAL A 56 27.79 -0.48 4.40
N ASP A 57 27.58 -1.11 3.25
CA ASP A 57 28.65 -1.41 2.30
C ASP A 57 29.31 -0.13 1.79
N LEU A 58 28.53 0.91 1.45
CA LEU A 58 29.08 2.22 1.05
C LEU A 58 29.92 2.87 2.15
N LEU A 59 29.45 2.85 3.41
CA LEU A 59 30.19 3.40 4.54
C LEU A 59 31.50 2.64 4.75
N GLN A 60 31.48 1.32 4.68
CA GLN A 60 32.67 0.48 4.79
C GLN A 60 33.67 0.74 3.66
N MET A 61 33.21 0.91 2.42
CA MET A 61 34.07 1.27 1.29
C MET A 61 34.68 2.67 1.45
N LEU A 62 33.94 3.61 2.05
CA LEU A 62 34.41 4.96 2.36
C LEU A 62 35.45 4.95 3.50
N GLU A 63 35.20 4.20 4.58
CA GLU A 63 36.09 4.06 5.73
C GLU A 63 37.41 3.35 5.38
N MET A 64 37.36 2.33 4.51
CA MET A 64 38.55 1.58 4.09
C MET A 64 39.33 2.23 2.93
N ASN A 65 38.88 3.37 2.40
CA ASN A 65 39.52 4.07 1.26
C ASN A 65 39.82 3.15 0.06
N MET A 66 39.00 2.10 -0.14
CA MET A 66 39.20 1.11 -1.21
C MET A 66 38.57 1.61 -2.50
N THR A 67 39.33 1.57 -3.60
CA THR A 67 38.88 2.08 -4.90
C THR A 67 37.86 1.17 -5.57
N ILE A 68 36.63 1.69 -5.65
CA ILE A 68 35.74 1.69 -6.83
C ILE A 68 35.24 0.32 -7.31
N ALA A 69 34.35 -0.29 -6.53
CA ALA A 69 33.26 -1.06 -7.11
C ALA A 69 31.96 -0.58 -6.45
N PHE A 70 31.22 0.31 -7.10
CA PHE A 70 29.91 0.74 -6.60
C PHE A 70 29.05 -0.50 -6.40
N PRO A 71 28.53 -0.78 -5.18
CA PRO A 71 27.73 -1.96 -4.90
C PRO A 71 26.35 -1.78 -5.56
N ALA A 72 26.31 -1.96 -6.88
CA ALA A 72 25.11 -1.78 -7.71
C ALA A 72 24.15 -2.97 -7.59
N ALA A 73 24.64 -4.14 -7.16
CA ALA A 73 23.87 -5.37 -7.12
C ALA A 73 22.62 -5.25 -6.21
N PRO A 74 22.70 -4.75 -4.97
CA PRO A 74 21.51 -4.53 -4.12
C PRO A 74 20.47 -3.62 -4.78
N LEU A 75 20.89 -2.47 -5.33
CA LEU A 75 19.98 -1.52 -5.97
C LEU A 75 19.30 -2.10 -7.21
N LEU A 76 20.05 -2.80 -8.05
CA LEU A 76 19.52 -3.43 -9.27
C LEU A 76 18.48 -4.49 -8.93
N THR A 77 18.72 -5.32 -7.90
CA THR A 77 17.75 -6.35 -7.49
C THR A 77 16.44 -5.74 -7.01
N VAL A 78 16.48 -4.62 -6.27
CA VAL A 78 15.28 -3.91 -5.80
C VAL A 78 14.49 -3.33 -6.96
N ILE A 79 15.16 -2.64 -7.88
CA ILE A 79 14.50 -2.03 -9.05
C ILE A 79 13.88 -3.12 -9.91
N LEU A 80 14.61 -4.20 -10.21
CA LEU A 80 14.10 -5.30 -11.03
C LEU A 80 12.92 -6.02 -10.37
N ALA A 81 12.96 -6.23 -9.05
CA ALA A 81 11.86 -6.87 -8.35
C ALA A 81 10.61 -5.97 -8.29
N LEU A 82 10.77 -4.65 -8.17
CA LEU A 82 9.66 -3.70 -8.24
C LEU A 82 9.03 -3.63 -9.63
N VAL A 83 9.87 -3.51 -10.67
CA VAL A 83 9.41 -3.52 -12.07
C VAL A 83 8.76 -4.85 -12.41
N GLY A 84 9.29 -5.97 -11.92
CA GLY A 84 8.69 -7.30 -12.09
C GLY A 84 7.31 -7.42 -11.45
N MET A 85 7.15 -6.91 -10.23
CA MET A 85 5.84 -6.86 -9.55
C MET A 85 4.84 -5.95 -10.27
N GLU A 86 5.29 -4.79 -10.75
CA GLU A 86 4.48 -3.89 -11.56
C GLU A 86 4.02 -4.57 -12.86
N ALA A 87 4.93 -5.26 -13.56
CA ALA A 87 4.62 -5.97 -14.79
C ALA A 87 3.54 -7.05 -14.58
N ILE A 88 3.70 -7.90 -13.56
CA ILE A 88 2.72 -8.94 -13.22
C ILE A 88 1.36 -8.31 -12.88
N MET A 89 1.33 -7.22 -12.11
CA MET A 89 0.07 -6.53 -11.81
C MET A 89 -0.54 -5.88 -13.04
N SER A 90 0.26 -5.26 -13.90
CA SER A 90 -0.24 -4.63 -15.12
C SER A 90 -0.87 -5.62 -16.09
N GLU A 91 -0.34 -6.85 -16.16
CA GLU A 91 -0.95 -7.93 -16.93
C GLU A 91 -2.31 -8.35 -16.33
N PHE A 92 -2.41 -8.40 -15.00
CA PHE A 92 -3.65 -8.72 -14.32
C PHE A 92 -4.74 -7.64 -14.51
N PHE A 93 -4.37 -6.36 -14.39
CA PHE A 93 -5.31 -5.24 -14.50
C PHE A 93 -5.51 -4.76 -15.94
N ASN A 94 -4.71 -5.25 -16.90
CA ASN A 94 -4.61 -4.73 -18.27
C ASN A 94 -4.33 -3.22 -18.33
N ASP A 95 -3.75 -2.64 -17.27
CA ASP A 95 -3.46 -1.22 -17.13
C ASP A 95 -2.25 -1.01 -16.22
N THR A 96 -1.18 -0.49 -16.80
CA THR A 96 0.08 -0.18 -16.09
C THR A 96 -0.09 0.95 -15.10
N THR A 97 -0.93 1.95 -15.40
CA THR A 97 -1.12 3.11 -14.53
C THR A 97 -1.83 2.71 -13.23
N THR A 98 -2.89 1.91 -13.35
CA THR A 98 -3.59 1.34 -12.19
C THR A 98 -2.64 0.50 -11.32
N ALA A 99 -1.81 -0.36 -11.93
CA ALA A 99 -0.83 -1.18 -11.21
C ALA A 99 0.19 -0.32 -10.43
N PHE A 100 0.77 0.69 -11.09
CA PHE A 100 1.71 1.63 -10.47
C PHE A 100 1.07 2.36 -9.27
N TYR A 101 -0.17 2.85 -9.43
CA TYR A 101 -0.84 3.51 -8.33
C TYR A 101 -1.14 2.57 -7.17
N ILE A 102 -1.57 1.32 -7.40
CA ILE A 102 -1.76 0.34 -6.32
C ILE A 102 -0.46 0.15 -5.53
N ILE A 103 0.68 0.01 -6.21
CA ILE A 103 2.01 -0.06 -5.56
C ILE A 103 2.25 1.18 -4.71
N LEU A 104 2.01 2.37 -5.26
CA LEU A 104 2.18 3.64 -4.55
C LEU A 104 1.28 3.73 -3.31
N ILE A 105 0.03 3.27 -3.40
CA ILE A 105 -0.91 3.26 -2.27
C ILE A 105 -0.40 2.35 -1.16
N VAL A 106 0.00 1.12 -1.50
CA VAL A 106 0.54 0.15 -0.53
C VAL A 106 1.85 0.65 0.05
N TRP A 107 2.70 1.28 -0.76
CA TRP A 107 3.95 1.88 -0.30
C TRP A 107 3.72 2.98 0.72
N LEU A 108 2.84 3.94 0.42
CA LEU A 108 2.56 5.01 1.37
C LEU A 108 1.91 4.47 2.65
N ALA A 109 1.09 3.42 2.55
CA ALA A 109 0.54 2.73 3.69
C ALA A 109 1.62 2.06 4.56
N ASP A 110 2.61 1.42 3.96
CA ASP A 110 3.75 0.80 4.67
C ASP A 110 4.60 1.87 5.36
N GLN A 111 4.88 2.98 4.67
CA GLN A 111 5.60 4.13 5.26
C GLN A 111 4.83 4.76 6.43
N TYR A 112 3.50 4.87 6.32
CA TYR A 112 2.67 5.37 7.42
C TYR A 112 2.70 4.42 8.63
N ASP A 113 2.65 3.10 8.42
CA ASP A 113 2.80 2.12 9.50
C ASP A 113 4.18 2.19 10.17
N ALA A 114 5.24 2.47 9.40
CA ALA A 114 6.59 2.62 9.93
C ALA A 114 6.79 3.92 10.75
N ILE A 115 6.17 5.03 10.33
CA ILE A 115 6.38 6.37 10.92
C ILE A 115 5.41 6.67 12.07
N CYS A 116 4.14 6.26 11.93
CA CYS A 116 3.02 6.78 12.73
C CYS A 116 2.33 5.71 13.59
N CYS A 117 2.85 4.48 13.72
CA CYS A 117 2.18 3.44 14.52
C CYS A 117 3.01 3.00 15.72
N HIS A 118 3.25 3.92 16.66
CA HIS A 118 3.88 3.56 17.94
C HIS A 118 2.88 2.95 18.95
N THR A 119 1.57 3.19 18.77
CA THR A 119 0.52 2.63 19.65
C THR A 119 -0.19 1.40 19.05
N ASN A 120 -0.32 0.33 19.84
CA ASN A 120 -0.95 -0.95 19.42
C ASN A 120 -2.41 -0.79 18.94
N THR A 121 -3.13 0.22 19.45
CA THR A 121 -4.54 0.47 19.10
C THR A 121 -4.69 1.04 17.68
N SER A 122 -3.80 1.95 17.29
CA SER A 122 -3.80 2.59 15.96
C SER A 122 -3.50 1.57 14.87
N LYS A 123 -2.44 0.78 15.04
CA LYS A 123 -2.05 -0.29 14.11
C LYS A 123 -3.18 -1.29 13.84
N ARG A 124 -3.93 -1.70 14.88
CA ARG A 124 -4.98 -2.71 14.72
C ARG A 124 -6.21 -2.20 13.98
N HIS A 125 -6.61 -0.95 14.19
CA HIS A 125 -7.85 -0.40 13.60
C HIS A 125 -7.59 0.20 12.23
N TRP A 126 -6.48 0.92 12.06
CA TRP A 126 -6.16 1.58 10.81
C TRP A 126 -5.97 0.60 9.65
N LEU A 127 -5.24 -0.51 9.87
CA LEU A 127 -5.08 -1.56 8.85
C LEU A 127 -6.43 -2.12 8.37
N ARG A 128 -7.43 -2.24 9.25
CA ARG A 128 -8.77 -2.72 8.86
C ARG A 128 -9.47 -1.77 7.90
N PHE A 129 -9.38 -0.46 8.15
CA PHE A 129 -9.93 0.56 7.25
C PHE A 129 -9.21 0.56 5.91
N PHE A 130 -7.88 0.45 5.92
CA PHE A 130 -7.08 0.31 4.70
C PHE A 130 -7.57 -0.87 3.86
N TYR A 131 -7.63 -2.08 4.41
CA TYR A 131 -8.09 -3.27 3.67
C TYR A 131 -9.52 -3.14 3.18
N LEU A 132 -10.41 -2.46 3.91
CA LEU A 132 -11.79 -2.26 3.50
C LEU A 132 -11.89 -1.33 2.28
N TYR A 133 -11.19 -0.19 2.29
CA TYR A 133 -11.16 0.74 1.14
C TYR A 133 -10.44 0.13 -0.07
N HIS A 134 -9.36 -0.60 0.17
CA HIS A 134 -8.65 -1.33 -0.88
C HIS A 134 -9.55 -2.42 -1.49
N PHE A 135 -10.25 -3.19 -0.65
CA PHE A 135 -11.21 -4.19 -1.12
C PHE A 135 -12.33 -3.57 -1.94
N ALA A 136 -12.86 -2.41 -1.55
CA ALA A 136 -13.90 -1.72 -2.31
C ALA A 136 -13.44 -1.37 -3.73
N PHE A 137 -12.19 -0.95 -3.89
CA PHE A 137 -11.58 -0.71 -5.21
C PHE A 137 -11.44 -2.01 -6.02
N TYR A 138 -10.86 -3.06 -5.44
CA TYR A 138 -10.68 -4.36 -6.13
C TYR A 138 -12.03 -4.98 -6.53
N ALA A 139 -13.03 -4.87 -5.65
CA ALA A 139 -14.39 -5.31 -5.90
C ALA A 139 -15.05 -4.54 -7.06
N TYR A 140 -14.85 -3.21 -7.11
CA TYR A 140 -15.31 -2.38 -8.23
C TYR A 140 -14.64 -2.79 -9.54
N HIS A 141 -13.32 -2.93 -9.54
CA HIS A 141 -12.55 -3.31 -10.73
C HIS A 141 -13.02 -4.65 -11.29
N TYR A 142 -13.23 -5.65 -10.42
CA TYR A 142 -13.68 -6.99 -10.82
C TYR A 142 -15.15 -7.01 -11.26
N ARG A 143 -16.01 -6.16 -10.70
CA ARG A 143 -17.46 -6.09 -11.02
C ARG A 143 -17.73 -5.42 -12.36
N PHE A 144 -17.02 -4.33 -12.65
CA PHE A 144 -17.24 -3.48 -13.82
C PHE A 144 -16.14 -3.63 -14.89
N ASN A 145 -15.31 -4.67 -14.77
CA ASN A 145 -14.25 -5.00 -15.72
C ASN A 145 -13.31 -3.81 -16.00
N GLY A 146 -13.02 -3.02 -14.96
CA GLY A 146 -12.12 -1.86 -15.06
C GLY A 146 -12.69 -0.58 -15.68
N GLN A 147 -13.98 -0.50 -15.99
CA GLN A 147 -14.57 0.74 -16.53
C GLN A 147 -14.43 1.90 -15.52
N TYR A 148 -13.68 2.95 -15.89
CA TYR A 148 -13.28 4.05 -15.00
C TYR A 148 -12.46 3.63 -13.76
N SER A 149 -11.57 2.64 -13.90
CA SER A 149 -10.67 2.18 -12.83
C SER A 149 -9.95 3.33 -12.11
N SER A 150 -9.37 4.27 -12.86
CA SER A 150 -8.60 5.37 -12.28
C SER A 150 -9.42 6.29 -11.37
N LEU A 151 -10.70 6.54 -11.69
CA LEU A 151 -11.60 7.33 -10.84
C LEU A 151 -11.96 6.59 -9.54
N ALA A 152 -12.26 5.29 -9.65
CA ALA A 152 -12.48 4.44 -8.47
C ALA A 152 -11.22 4.35 -7.60
N LEU A 153 -10.04 4.33 -8.22
CA LEU A 153 -8.76 4.34 -7.52
C LEU A 153 -8.56 5.66 -6.79
N VAL A 154 -8.69 6.80 -7.48
CA VAL A 154 -8.52 8.14 -6.88
C VAL A 154 -9.50 8.36 -5.73
N THR A 155 -10.76 7.95 -5.88
CA THR A 155 -11.74 8.06 -4.79
C THR A 155 -11.33 7.19 -3.60
N SER A 156 -10.99 5.91 -3.81
CA SER A 156 -10.48 5.04 -2.74
C SER A 156 -9.21 5.59 -2.07
N TRP A 157 -8.32 6.19 -2.86
CA TRP A 157 -7.09 6.82 -2.39
C TRP A 157 -7.36 8.01 -1.48
N LEU A 158 -8.27 8.91 -1.86
CA LEU A 158 -8.64 10.05 -1.03
C LEU A 158 -9.25 9.60 0.30
N PHE A 159 -10.06 8.53 0.29
CA PHE A 159 -10.59 7.95 1.54
C PHE A 159 -9.49 7.33 2.41
N ILE A 160 -8.52 6.64 1.80
CA ILE A 160 -7.36 6.09 2.52
C ILE A 160 -6.56 7.24 3.16
N GLN A 161 -6.26 8.30 2.41
CA GLN A 161 -5.57 9.49 2.92
C GLN A 161 -6.33 10.16 4.06
N HIS A 162 -7.64 10.38 3.88
CA HIS A 162 -8.48 10.97 4.91
C HIS A 162 -8.45 10.12 6.19
N SER A 163 -8.52 8.80 6.06
CA SER A 163 -8.42 7.89 7.22
C SER A 163 -7.05 7.98 7.90
N MET A 164 -5.94 8.04 7.15
CA MET A 164 -4.59 8.21 7.70
C MET A 164 -4.48 9.51 8.51
N ILE A 165 -4.95 10.63 7.98
CA ILE A 165 -4.90 11.94 8.64
C ILE A 165 -5.78 11.95 9.89
N TYR A 166 -7.00 11.40 9.80
CA TYR A 166 -7.92 11.31 10.93
C TYR A 166 -7.33 10.52 12.10
N PHE A 167 -6.76 9.34 11.81
CA PHE A 167 -6.13 8.51 12.84
C PHE A 167 -4.89 9.18 13.44
N PHE A 168 -4.07 9.84 12.59
CA PHE A 168 -2.88 10.55 13.04
C PHE A 168 -3.22 11.70 14.01
N HIS A 169 -4.18 12.55 13.62
CA HIS A 169 -4.56 13.71 14.42
C HIS A 169 -5.25 13.31 15.74
N HIS A 170 -6.11 12.30 15.73
CA HIS A 170 -6.91 11.96 16.90
C HIS A 170 -6.20 11.04 17.90
N TYR A 171 -5.35 10.11 17.43
CA TYR A 171 -4.75 9.08 18.29
C TYR A 171 -3.24 9.25 18.49
N GLU A 172 -2.47 9.57 17.46
CA GLU A 172 -1.01 9.61 17.55
C GLU A 172 -0.51 10.97 18.08
N LEU A 173 -1.10 12.09 17.66
CA LEU A 173 -0.74 13.42 18.15
C LEU A 173 -0.82 13.56 19.69
N PRO A 174 -1.91 13.17 20.38
CA PRO A 174 -1.95 13.23 21.84
C PRO A 174 -0.99 12.24 22.51
N ALA A 175 -0.77 11.06 21.90
CA ALA A 175 0.16 10.06 22.45
C ALA A 175 1.62 10.54 22.41
N ILE A 176 2.04 11.17 21.32
CA ILE A 176 3.38 11.77 21.18
C ILE A 176 3.55 12.92 22.17
N LEU A 177 2.54 13.80 22.29
CA LEU A 177 2.58 14.91 23.24
C LEU A 177 2.72 14.43 24.69
N GLN A 178 2.05 13.31 25.01
CA GLN A 178 2.15 12.68 26.32
C GLN A 178 3.54 12.04 26.56
N GLN A 179 4.14 11.41 25.55
CA GLN A 179 5.51 10.89 25.63
C GLN A 179 6.53 12.00 25.87
N ILE A 180 6.44 13.11 25.14
CA ILE A 180 7.32 14.27 25.33
C ILE A 180 7.20 14.81 26.76
N ARG A 181 5.97 14.97 27.27
CA ARG A 181 5.75 15.41 28.65
C ARG A 181 6.38 14.48 29.69
N ILE A 182 6.27 13.15 29.51
CA ILE A 182 6.90 12.18 30.42
C ILE A 182 8.42 12.28 30.36
N GLN A 183 8.98 12.44 29.17
CA GLN A 183 10.42 12.58 28.98
C GLN A 183 10.96 13.85 29.64
N GLU A 184 10.25 14.97 29.53
CA GLU A 184 10.57 16.22 30.23
C GLU A 184 10.52 16.05 31.76
N MET A 185 9.50 15.37 32.30
CA MET A 185 9.39 15.10 33.74
C MET A 185 10.53 14.20 34.26
N LEU A 186 10.99 13.23 33.47
CA LEU A 186 12.13 12.38 33.82
C LEU A 186 13.45 13.16 33.81
N LEU A 187 13.66 14.02 32.81
CA LEU A 187 14.82 14.91 32.73
C LEU A 187 14.87 15.90 33.90
N GLN A 188 13.73 16.50 34.27
CA GLN A 188 13.65 17.40 35.42
C GLN A 188 13.91 16.69 36.75
N ASN A 189 13.38 15.48 36.95
CA ASN A 189 13.66 14.70 38.16
C ASN A 189 15.14 14.28 38.25
N GLN A 190 15.80 13.97 37.13
CA GLN A 190 17.25 13.71 37.14
C GLN A 190 18.07 14.95 37.52
N GLN A 191 17.64 16.15 37.10
CA GLN A 191 18.32 17.40 37.47
C GLN A 191 18.05 17.82 38.92
N ALA A 192 16.88 17.53 39.47
CA ALA A 192 16.52 17.86 40.86
C ALA A 192 17.10 16.86 41.90
N GLY A 193 17.62 15.71 41.45
CA GLY A 193 18.25 14.69 42.29
C GLY A 193 19.78 14.81 42.41
N GLN A 194 20.39 15.85 41.83
CA GLN A 194 21.80 16.23 41.99
C GLN A 194 21.91 17.50 42.84
#